data_AF-A0A0M3QZ03-F1
#
_entry.id   AF-A0A0M3QZ03-F1
#
_cell.length_a   1.000
_cell.length_b   1.000
_cell.length_c   1.000
_cell.angle_alpha   90.00
_cell.angle_beta   90.00
_cell.angle_gamma   90.00
#
_symmetry.space_group_name_H-M   'P 1'
#
loop_
_entity.id
_entity.type
_entity.pdbx_description
1 polymer ?
#
loop_
_entity_poly.entity_id
_entity_poly.type
_entity_poly.pdbx_seq_one_letter_code
_entity_poly.pdbx_strand_id
1 'polypeptide(L)'
;MRLLNLGVGKRVTALRVRLEDKFTLPERFKGTVVEKWANYWKGLMRDYSEVAINVVKESYNKPKKALFYGGATLFLYEAAKRSPDQEAFNTLMRNQTNRLITLPPAQQNPESAQYMLMLERAINHKKLRLLPLGICTIVWVDMYDEDDCTYPAICEYTTVGMLNFHERIIDVGFWNNFWRLRWKMRNYDISYL
;
A
#
# COMPACT_ATOMS: atom_id res chain seq x y z
N MET A 1 11.79 17.97 33.10
CA MET A 1 11.62 16.86 32.14
C MET A 1 12.93 16.14 31.72
N ARG A 2 14.09 16.38 32.37
CA ARG A 2 15.38 15.68 32.11
C ARG A 2 15.59 14.37 32.88
N LEU A 3 14.76 14.09 33.90
CA LEU A 3 15.00 13.00 34.86
C LEU A 3 14.52 11.62 34.39
N LEU A 4 13.54 11.54 33.48
CA LEU A 4 13.00 10.26 32.98
C LEU A 4 13.91 9.57 31.93
N ASN A 5 14.77 10.33 31.25
CA ASN A 5 15.71 9.80 30.24
C ASN A 5 16.81 8.90 30.85
N LEU A 6 17.11 9.08 32.14
CA LEU A 6 18.12 8.30 32.87
C LEU A 6 17.58 6.96 33.40
N GLY A 7 16.27 6.85 33.64
CA GLY A 7 15.68 5.68 34.31
C GLY A 7 15.56 4.45 33.41
N VAL A 8 15.08 4.64 32.17
CA VAL A 8 14.89 3.54 31.20
C VAL A 8 16.24 3.03 30.69
N GLY A 9 17.16 3.94 30.36
CA GLY A 9 18.52 3.58 29.93
C GLY A 9 19.27 2.76 30.99
N LYS A 10 19.28 3.21 32.25
CA LYS A 10 19.97 2.49 33.34
C LYS A 10 19.39 1.11 33.62
N ARG A 11 18.06 0.95 33.55
CA ARG A 11 17.40 -0.36 33.78
C ARG A 11 17.69 -1.36 32.68
N VAL A 12 17.71 -0.92 31.42
CA VAL A 12 18.05 -1.79 30.28
C VAL A 12 19.53 -2.17 30.32
N THR A 13 20.43 -1.23 30.62
CA THR A 13 21.86 -1.53 30.77
C THR A 13 22.12 -2.50 31.94
N ALA A 14 21.44 -2.34 33.07
CA ALA A 14 21.59 -3.23 34.22
C ALA A 14 21.06 -4.66 33.95
N LEU A 15 19.97 -4.80 33.18
CA LEU A 15 19.49 -6.10 32.72
C LEU A 15 20.46 -6.75 31.71
N ARG A 16 21.14 -5.94 30.88
CA ARG A 16 22.15 -6.38 29.91
C ARG A 16 23.37 -7.00 30.56
N VAL A 17 23.95 -6.34 31.57
CA VAL A 17 25.11 -6.85 32.34
C VAL A 17 24.78 -8.21 32.97
N ARG A 18 23.58 -8.35 33.56
CA ARG A 18 23.13 -9.62 34.16
C ARG A 18 22.93 -10.77 33.15
N LEU A 19 22.62 -10.46 31.90
CA LEU A 19 22.42 -11.45 30.83
C LEU A 19 23.75 -11.86 30.19
N GLU A 20 24.69 -10.93 30.05
CA GLU A 20 26.04 -11.23 29.52
C GLU A 20 26.87 -12.09 30.50
N ASP A 21 26.75 -11.87 31.81
CA ASP A 21 27.47 -12.66 32.82
C ASP A 21 27.00 -14.13 32.91
N LYS A 22 25.80 -14.45 32.43
CA LYS A 22 25.22 -15.80 32.52
C LYS A 22 25.41 -16.66 31.28
N PHE A 23 25.85 -16.09 30.17
CA PHE A 23 26.01 -16.80 28.88
C PHE A 23 27.49 -16.87 28.49
N THR A 24 28.26 -17.68 29.21
CA THR A 24 29.61 -18.10 28.80
C THR A 24 29.50 -19.41 28.02
N LEU A 25 29.96 -19.42 26.77
CA LEU A 25 29.98 -20.63 25.93
C LEU A 25 31.03 -21.61 26.48
N PRO A 26 30.72 -22.93 26.57
CA PRO A 26 31.65 -23.93 27.07
C PRO A 26 32.88 -24.04 26.15
N GLU A 27 34.06 -24.24 26.75
CA GLU A 27 35.37 -24.15 26.07
C GLU A 27 35.56 -25.11 24.89
N ARG A 28 34.71 -26.13 24.78
CA ARG A 28 34.74 -27.17 23.73
C ARG A 28 34.38 -26.66 22.32
N PHE A 29 33.74 -25.49 22.21
CA PHE A 29 33.39 -24.87 20.93
C PHE A 29 34.27 -23.68 20.54
N LYS A 30 35.33 -23.39 21.32
CA LYS A 30 36.27 -22.31 20.99
C LYS A 30 37.03 -22.64 19.69
N GLY A 31 36.97 -21.76 18.71
CA GLY A 31 37.62 -21.82 17.40
C GLY A 31 36.77 -22.38 16.25
N THR A 32 35.55 -22.86 16.49
CA THR A 32 34.71 -23.52 15.47
C THR A 32 33.75 -22.56 14.76
N VAL A 33 33.19 -22.98 13.61
CA VAL A 33 32.16 -22.22 12.85
C VAL A 33 30.96 -21.85 13.74
N VAL A 34 30.63 -22.70 14.72
CA VAL A 34 29.55 -22.48 15.70
C VAL A 34 29.82 -21.27 16.61
N GLU A 35 31.05 -21.07 17.06
CA GLU A 35 31.40 -19.90 17.87
C GLU A 35 31.35 -18.61 17.03
N LYS A 36 31.84 -18.65 15.79
CA LYS A 36 31.73 -17.50 14.86
C LYS A 36 30.26 -17.14 14.61
N TRP A 37 29.40 -18.14 14.43
CA TRP A 37 27.96 -17.96 14.25
C TRP A 37 27.29 -17.41 15.53
N ALA A 38 27.61 -17.96 16.70
CA ALA A 38 27.08 -17.48 17.97
C ALA A 38 27.52 -16.03 18.27
N ASN A 39 28.79 -15.71 18.02
CA ASN A 39 29.32 -14.35 18.15
C ASN A 39 28.68 -13.39 17.13
N TYR A 40 28.41 -13.85 15.90
CA TYR A 40 27.67 -13.07 14.91
C TYR A 40 26.25 -12.75 15.38
N TRP A 41 25.48 -13.74 15.84
CA TRP A 41 24.13 -13.50 16.38
C TRP A 41 24.15 -12.63 17.64
N LYS A 42 25.15 -12.79 18.51
CA LYS A 42 25.34 -11.92 19.67
C LYS A 42 25.61 -10.47 19.24
N GLY A 43 26.47 -10.28 18.25
CA GLY A 43 26.75 -8.97 17.63
C GLY A 43 25.50 -8.36 17.02
N LEU A 44 24.77 -9.14 16.21
CA LEU A 44 23.55 -8.71 15.53
C LEU A 44 22.47 -8.28 16.54
N MET A 45 22.23 -9.09 17.57
CA MET A 45 21.28 -8.76 18.64
C MET A 45 21.71 -7.51 19.42
N ARG A 46 23.01 -7.33 19.65
CA ARG A 46 23.55 -6.15 20.32
C ARG A 46 23.29 -4.89 19.50
N ASP A 47 23.51 -4.95 18.19
CA ASP A 47 23.36 -3.83 17.27
C ASP A 47 21.88 -3.43 17.12
N TYR A 48 20.96 -4.39 16.93
CA TYR A 48 19.52 -4.09 16.88
C TYR A 48 18.97 -3.57 18.21
N SER A 49 19.41 -4.12 19.34
CA SER A 49 19.01 -3.64 20.67
C SER A 49 19.47 -2.20 20.91
N GLU A 50 20.68 -1.85 20.48
CA GLU A 50 21.20 -0.50 20.57
C GLU A 50 20.42 0.47 19.70
N VAL A 51 20.10 0.09 18.46
CA VAL A 51 19.20 0.85 17.58
C VAL A 51 17.84 1.07 18.24
N ALA A 52 17.22 0.04 18.81
CA ALA A 52 15.92 0.16 19.48
C ALA A 52 15.96 1.14 20.67
N ILE A 53 16.99 1.05 21.52
CA ILE A 53 17.17 1.98 22.65
C ILE A 53 17.36 3.42 22.15
N ASN A 54 18.12 3.60 21.07
CA ASN A 54 18.37 4.91 20.48
C ASN A 54 17.10 5.49 19.85
N VAL A 55 16.28 4.69 19.16
CA VAL A 55 14.98 5.10 18.63
C VAL A 55 14.05 5.58 19.75
N VAL A 56 13.99 4.85 20.88
CA VAL A 56 13.18 5.26 22.04
C VAL A 56 13.67 6.59 22.61
N LYS A 57 14.99 6.73 22.85
CA LYS A 57 15.58 7.99 23.34
C LYS A 57 15.31 9.14 22.38
N GLU A 58 15.49 8.94 21.08
CA GLU A 58 15.24 9.97 20.07
C GLU A 58 13.75 10.33 19.98
N SER A 59 12.86 9.37 20.18
CA SER A 59 11.41 9.60 20.21
C SER A 59 11.00 10.55 21.34
N TYR A 60 11.58 10.39 22.53
CA TYR A 60 11.37 11.32 23.65
C TYR A 60 12.04 12.67 23.43
N ASN A 61 13.22 12.70 22.81
CA ASN A 61 13.95 13.94 22.57
C ASN A 61 13.30 14.80 21.47
N LYS A 62 12.67 14.19 20.46
CA LYS A 62 12.06 14.86 19.31
C LYS A 62 10.66 14.28 18.99
N PRO A 63 9.65 14.51 19.85
CA PRO A 63 8.34 13.87 19.71
C PRO A 63 7.62 14.21 18.40
N LYS A 64 7.81 15.42 17.85
CA LYS A 64 7.21 15.81 16.57
C LYS A 64 7.73 14.98 15.40
N LYS A 65 9.05 14.71 15.35
CA LYS A 65 9.65 13.88 14.29
C LYS A 65 9.22 12.43 14.45
N ALA A 66 9.19 11.92 15.69
CA ALA A 66 8.76 10.57 15.97
C ALA A 66 7.30 10.33 15.58
N LEU A 67 6.40 11.27 15.89
CA LEU A 67 5.00 11.21 15.45
C LEU A 67 4.88 11.23 13.92
N PHE A 68 5.66 12.08 13.24
CA PHE A 68 5.64 12.13 11.78
C PHE A 68 6.09 10.80 11.16
N TYR A 69 7.26 10.29 11.52
CA TYR A 69 7.78 9.04 10.93
C TYR A 69 6.98 7.81 11.35
N GLY A 70 6.61 7.71 12.64
CA GLY A 70 5.79 6.62 13.15
C GLY A 70 4.38 6.62 12.54
N GLY A 71 3.75 7.79 12.49
CA GLY A 71 2.45 7.98 11.84
C GLY A 71 2.50 7.68 10.35
N ALA A 72 3.52 8.16 9.63
CA ALA A 72 3.71 7.87 8.20
C ALA A 72 3.91 6.37 7.96
N THR A 73 4.70 5.69 8.78
CA THR A 73 4.94 4.25 8.65
C THR A 73 3.66 3.44 8.89
N LEU A 74 2.91 3.78 9.96
CA LEU A 74 1.62 3.16 10.24
C LEU A 74 0.59 3.43 9.14
N PHE A 75 0.55 4.65 8.64
CA PHE A 75 -0.32 5.04 7.54
C PHE A 75 0.00 4.26 6.27
N LEU A 76 1.28 4.18 5.88
CA LEU A 76 1.71 3.42 4.70
C LEU A 76 1.41 1.93 4.86
N TYR A 77 1.61 1.37 6.05
CA TYR A 77 1.28 -0.02 6.35
C TYR A 77 -0.24 -0.29 6.23
N GLU A 78 -1.07 0.55 6.84
CA GLU A 78 -2.52 0.43 6.74
C GLU A 78 -3.03 0.68 5.32
N ALA A 79 -2.44 1.64 4.59
CA ALA A 79 -2.76 1.91 3.20
C ALA A 79 -2.41 0.73 2.31
N ALA A 80 -1.23 0.12 2.50
CA ALA A 80 -0.81 -1.06 1.76
C ALA A 80 -1.73 -2.27 2.01
N LYS A 81 -2.13 -2.47 3.27
CA LYS A 81 -3.09 -3.52 3.64
C LYS A 81 -4.48 -3.29 3.05
N ARG A 82 -4.87 -2.04 2.81
CA ARG A 82 -6.19 -1.63 2.26
C ARG A 82 -6.11 -1.24 0.78
N SER A 83 -5.09 -1.70 0.08
CA SER A 83 -4.98 -1.46 -1.36
C SER A 83 -5.99 -2.35 -2.09
N PRO A 84 -6.90 -1.77 -2.90
CA PRO A 84 -7.92 -2.56 -3.57
C PRO A 84 -7.33 -3.34 -4.75
N ASP A 85 -7.70 -4.62 -4.85
CA ASP A 85 -7.31 -5.51 -5.93
C ASP A 85 -8.36 -5.56 -7.08
N GLN A 86 -8.06 -6.28 -8.16
CA GLN A 86 -8.95 -6.51 -9.29
C GLN A 86 -10.30 -7.08 -8.86
N GLU A 87 -10.31 -8.05 -7.95
CA GLU A 87 -11.55 -8.66 -7.45
C GLU A 87 -12.39 -7.63 -6.68
N ALA A 88 -11.75 -6.76 -5.91
CA ALA A 88 -12.41 -5.68 -5.20
C ALA A 88 -13.03 -4.66 -6.17
N PHE A 89 -12.33 -4.33 -7.26
CA PHE A 89 -12.88 -3.48 -8.32
C PHE A 89 -14.12 -4.11 -8.96
N ASN A 90 -14.02 -5.37 -9.39
CA ASN A 90 -15.12 -6.09 -10.02
C ASN A 90 -16.35 -6.20 -9.10
N THR A 91 -16.11 -6.45 -7.81
CA THR A 91 -17.18 -6.50 -6.79
C THR A 91 -17.83 -5.14 -6.60
N LEU A 92 -17.03 -4.07 -6.50
CA LEU A 92 -17.54 -2.70 -6.39
C LEU A 92 -18.37 -2.31 -7.62
N MET A 93 -17.85 -2.61 -8.82
CA MET A 93 -18.52 -2.35 -10.10
C MET A 93 -19.88 -3.04 -10.17
N ARG A 94 -19.93 -4.35 -9.85
CA ARG A 94 -21.19 -5.11 -9.79
C ARG A 94 -22.18 -4.53 -8.79
N ASN A 95 -21.71 -4.14 -7.60
CA ASN A 95 -22.56 -3.54 -6.59
C ASN A 95 -23.15 -2.19 -7.05
N GLN A 96 -22.36 -1.33 -7.69
CA GLN A 96 -22.86 -0.06 -8.22
C GLN A 96 -23.80 -0.25 -9.41
N THR A 97 -23.52 -1.23 -10.27
CA THR A 97 -24.38 -1.61 -11.40
C THR A 97 -25.74 -2.08 -10.89
N ASN A 98 -25.76 -2.95 -9.88
CA ASN A 98 -27.00 -3.42 -9.25
C ASN A 98 -27.82 -2.25 -8.71
N ARG A 99 -27.19 -1.27 -8.05
CA ARG A 99 -27.89 -0.07 -7.55
C ARG A 99 -28.45 0.80 -8.66
N LEU A 100 -27.74 0.94 -9.78
CA LEU A 100 -28.23 1.72 -10.92
C LEU A 100 -29.44 1.04 -11.57
N ILE A 101 -29.40 -0.29 -11.74
CA ILE A 101 -30.46 -1.07 -12.39
C ILE A 101 -31.79 -1.03 -11.61
N THR A 102 -31.77 -0.80 -10.30
CA THR A 102 -33.03 -0.67 -9.54
C THR A 102 -33.83 0.59 -9.91
N LEU A 103 -33.22 1.55 -10.60
CA LEU A 103 -33.88 2.77 -11.04
C LEU A 103 -34.30 2.68 -12.51
N PRO A 104 -35.51 3.18 -12.86
CA PRO A 104 -35.89 3.35 -14.26
C PRO A 104 -34.91 4.28 -15.00
N PRO A 105 -34.61 4.04 -16.29
CA PRO A 105 -33.68 4.87 -17.06
C PRO A 105 -33.99 6.38 -17.05
N ALA A 106 -35.27 6.77 -16.92
CA ALA A 106 -35.68 8.17 -16.85
C ALA A 106 -35.26 8.89 -15.56
N GLN A 107 -35.01 8.15 -14.47
CA GLN A 107 -34.60 8.69 -13.17
C GLN A 107 -33.10 8.54 -12.92
N GLN A 108 -32.37 7.86 -13.81
CA GLN A 108 -30.94 7.69 -13.70
C GLN A 108 -30.21 8.98 -14.11
N ASN A 109 -29.20 9.34 -13.33
CA ASN A 109 -28.29 10.41 -13.73
C ASN A 109 -27.53 10.00 -15.02
N PRO A 110 -27.62 10.77 -16.12
CA PRO A 110 -27.02 10.41 -17.39
C PRO A 110 -25.49 10.32 -17.31
N GLU A 111 -24.82 11.14 -16.48
CA GLU A 111 -23.37 11.05 -16.32
C GLU A 111 -22.94 9.75 -15.64
N SER A 112 -23.72 9.31 -14.64
CA SER A 112 -23.44 8.07 -13.91
C SER A 112 -23.65 6.87 -14.83
N ALA A 113 -24.76 6.86 -15.56
CA ALA A 113 -25.08 5.79 -16.51
C ALA A 113 -24.05 5.69 -17.64
N GLN A 114 -23.64 6.82 -18.23
CA GLN A 114 -22.60 6.85 -19.27
C GLN A 114 -21.24 6.36 -18.74
N TYR A 115 -20.86 6.75 -17.52
CA TYR A 115 -19.62 6.31 -16.90
C TYR A 115 -19.62 4.80 -16.64
N MET A 116 -20.72 4.26 -16.12
CA MET A 116 -20.88 2.81 -15.93
C MET A 116 -20.83 2.05 -17.25
N LEU A 117 -21.54 2.53 -18.28
CA LEU A 117 -21.51 1.95 -19.61
C LEU A 117 -20.10 1.97 -20.25
N MET A 118 -19.35 3.06 -20.05
CA MET A 118 -17.96 3.16 -20.51
C MET A 118 -17.08 2.09 -19.83
N LEU A 119 -17.21 1.93 -18.51
CA LEU A 119 -16.48 0.91 -17.76
C LEU A 119 -16.85 -0.51 -18.18
N GLU A 120 -18.15 -0.81 -18.35
CA GLU A 120 -18.61 -2.10 -18.84
C GLU A 120 -18.04 -2.42 -20.22
N ARG A 121 -18.06 -1.47 -21.15
CA ARG A 121 -17.44 -1.63 -22.48
C ARG A 121 -15.95 -1.90 -22.37
N ALA A 122 -15.23 -1.16 -21.52
CA ALA A 122 -13.80 -1.36 -21.30
C ALA A 122 -13.47 -2.76 -20.76
N ILE A 123 -14.28 -3.27 -19.83
CA ILE A 123 -14.16 -4.62 -19.28
C ILE A 123 -14.46 -5.67 -20.36
N ASN A 124 -15.56 -5.51 -21.09
CA ASN A 124 -15.99 -6.45 -22.13
C ASN A 124 -14.97 -6.56 -23.27
N HIS A 125 -14.28 -5.46 -23.59
CA HIS A 125 -13.20 -5.44 -24.56
C HIS A 125 -11.82 -5.81 -23.97
N LYS A 126 -11.75 -6.21 -22.69
CA LYS A 126 -10.50 -6.49 -21.96
C LYS A 126 -9.44 -5.38 -22.03
N LYS A 127 -9.87 -4.13 -22.23
CA LYS A 127 -8.99 -2.96 -22.31
C LYS A 127 -8.73 -2.32 -20.96
N LEU A 128 -9.48 -2.69 -19.93
CA LEU A 128 -9.33 -2.15 -18.59
C LEU A 128 -8.13 -2.79 -17.88
N ARG A 129 -7.21 -1.96 -17.41
CA ARG A 129 -5.98 -2.39 -16.72
C ARG A 129 -5.93 -1.84 -15.31
N LEU A 130 -5.43 -2.65 -14.39
CA LEU A 130 -5.23 -2.28 -12.99
C LEU A 130 -3.77 -2.55 -12.60
N LEU A 131 -3.13 -1.54 -12.01
CA LEU A 131 -1.76 -1.63 -11.51
C LEU A 131 -1.73 -1.33 -10.02
N PRO A 132 -1.55 -2.35 -9.15
CA PRO A 132 -1.34 -2.13 -7.73
C PRO A 132 0.07 -1.59 -7.47
N LEU A 133 0.17 -0.39 -6.90
CA LEU A 133 1.42 0.27 -6.51
C LEU A 133 1.75 0.07 -5.02
N GLY A 134 1.18 -0.96 -4.39
CA GLY A 134 1.31 -1.22 -2.96
C GLY A 134 0.30 -0.42 -2.14
N ILE A 135 0.38 0.91 -2.11
CA ILE A 135 -0.50 1.77 -1.28
C ILE A 135 -1.77 2.26 -1.99
N CYS A 136 -1.75 2.25 -3.32
CA CYS A 136 -2.85 2.65 -4.18
C CYS A 136 -2.84 1.78 -5.44
N THR A 137 -3.96 1.78 -6.15
CA THR A 137 -4.13 1.02 -7.40
C THR A 137 -4.55 2.00 -8.49
N ILE A 138 -3.84 2.02 -9.61
CA ILE A 138 -4.21 2.87 -10.75
C ILE A 138 -5.04 2.05 -11.72
N VAL A 139 -6.12 2.65 -12.24
CA VAL A 139 -6.99 2.06 -13.26
C VAL A 139 -6.95 2.93 -14.52
N TRP A 140 -6.65 2.32 -15.66
CA TRP A 140 -6.66 2.99 -16.97
C TRP A 140 -7.30 2.11 -18.04
N VAL A 141 -7.68 2.73 -19.16
CA VAL A 141 -8.13 2.03 -20.36
C VAL A 141 -7.06 2.09 -21.43
N ASP A 142 -6.69 0.91 -21.89
CA ASP A 142 -5.75 0.72 -22.98
C ASP A 142 -6.44 0.89 -24.35
N MET A 143 -5.64 1.10 -25.41
CA MET A 143 -6.17 1.17 -26.77
C MET A 143 -6.57 -0.21 -27.30
N TYR A 144 -5.80 -1.24 -26.94
CA TYR A 144 -5.92 -2.60 -27.46
C TYR A 144 -6.19 -3.60 -26.32
N ASP A 145 -6.65 -4.80 -26.67
CA ASP A 145 -6.76 -5.93 -25.74
C ASP A 145 -5.35 -6.46 -25.40
N GLU A 146 -5.20 -7.14 -24.26
CA GLU A 146 -3.97 -7.87 -23.90
C GLU A 146 -3.57 -8.90 -24.94
N ASP A 147 -4.57 -9.57 -25.48
CA ASP A 147 -4.39 -10.68 -26.41
C ASP A 147 -4.37 -10.19 -27.88
N ASP A 148 -4.41 -8.88 -28.13
CA ASP A 148 -4.46 -8.30 -29.48
C ASP A 148 -3.09 -8.36 -30.17
N CYS A 149 -2.97 -9.23 -31.18
CA CYS A 149 -1.77 -9.40 -31.98
C CYS A 149 -1.85 -8.66 -33.33
N THR A 150 -2.75 -7.69 -33.48
CA THR A 150 -2.81 -6.88 -34.69
C THR A 150 -1.57 -5.99 -34.83
N TYR A 151 -1.18 -5.67 -36.06
CA TYR A 151 -0.01 -4.83 -36.33
C TYR A 151 -0.01 -3.49 -35.56
N PRO A 152 -1.15 -2.76 -35.43
CA PRO A 152 -1.20 -1.53 -34.63
C PRO A 152 -1.02 -1.74 -33.12
N ALA A 153 -1.31 -2.93 -32.59
CA ALA A 153 -1.09 -3.24 -31.17
C ALA A 153 0.39 -3.56 -30.87
N ILE A 154 1.09 -4.16 -31.83
CA ILE A 154 2.50 -4.57 -31.69
C ILE A 154 3.47 -3.42 -32.00
N CYS A 155 3.09 -2.49 -32.88
CA CYS A 155 3.96 -1.41 -33.34
C CYS A 155 4.28 -0.41 -32.22
N GLU A 156 5.57 -0.21 -31.92
CA GLU A 156 6.05 0.70 -30.87
C GLU A 156 5.57 2.15 -31.07
N TYR A 157 5.49 2.61 -32.32
CA TYR A 157 5.08 3.97 -32.66
C TYR A 157 3.58 4.25 -32.47
N THR A 158 2.75 3.20 -32.39
CA THR A 158 1.31 3.32 -32.09
C THR A 158 0.99 3.09 -30.62
N THR A 159 1.97 2.64 -29.82
CA THR A 159 1.83 2.56 -28.36
C THR A 159 1.81 3.93 -27.71
N VAL A 160 1.23 4.00 -26.51
CA VAL A 160 1.07 5.25 -25.80
C VAL A 160 2.42 5.71 -25.24
N GLY A 161 2.85 6.91 -25.62
CA GLY A 161 4.02 7.53 -25.01
C GLY A 161 3.84 7.78 -23.51
N MET A 162 4.90 7.60 -22.73
CA MET A 162 4.89 7.77 -21.26
C MET A 162 4.37 9.14 -20.81
N LEU A 163 4.59 10.19 -21.60
CA LEU A 163 4.12 11.55 -21.29
C LEU A 163 2.59 11.66 -21.34
N ASN A 164 1.91 10.92 -22.22
CA ASN A 164 0.46 11.01 -22.44
C ASN A 164 -0.33 9.98 -21.62
N PHE A 165 0.36 9.12 -20.87
CA PHE A 165 -0.28 8.07 -20.07
C PHE A 165 -1.26 8.61 -19.03
N HIS A 166 -0.93 9.76 -18.43
CA HIS A 166 -1.74 10.38 -17.37
C HIS A 166 -3.17 10.74 -17.81
N GLU A 167 -3.39 11.05 -19.09
CA GLU A 167 -4.70 11.39 -19.64
C GLU A 167 -5.66 10.19 -19.70
N ARG A 168 -5.12 8.97 -19.64
CA ARG A 168 -5.86 7.71 -19.74
C ARG A 168 -6.26 7.13 -18.40
N ILE A 169 -5.77 7.72 -17.31
CA ILE A 169 -6.08 7.26 -15.96
C ILE A 169 -7.54 7.60 -15.68
N ILE A 170 -8.35 6.56 -15.52
CA ILE A 170 -9.78 6.68 -15.27
C ILE A 170 -10.03 6.75 -13.77
N ASP A 171 -9.37 5.90 -12.97
CA ASP A 171 -9.63 5.87 -11.54
C ASP A 171 -8.38 5.55 -10.73
N VAL A 172 -8.43 5.94 -9.46
CA VAL A 172 -7.43 5.62 -8.45
C VAL A 172 -8.14 4.93 -7.29
N GLY A 173 -7.75 3.68 -7.09
CA GLY A 173 -8.05 2.88 -5.92
C GLY A 173 -7.22 3.33 -4.74
N PHE A 174 -7.88 3.76 -3.67
CA PHE A 174 -7.24 4.08 -2.40
C PHE A 174 -8.18 3.78 -1.25
N TRP A 175 -7.68 3.09 -0.23
CA TRP A 175 -8.43 2.77 0.99
C TRP A 175 -9.69 1.93 0.74
N ASN A 176 -9.52 0.75 0.12
CA ASN A 176 -10.58 -0.19 -0.27
C ASN A 176 -11.67 0.38 -1.18
N ASN A 177 -11.46 1.54 -1.80
CA ASN A 177 -12.45 2.19 -2.64
C ASN A 177 -11.80 2.76 -3.90
N PHE A 178 -12.59 2.84 -4.97
CA PHE A 178 -12.23 3.54 -6.19
C PHE A 178 -12.91 4.91 -6.17
N TRP A 179 -12.10 5.96 -6.14
CA TRP A 179 -12.55 7.31 -5.76
C TRP A 179 -13.44 7.95 -6.85
N ARG A 180 -13.07 7.82 -8.12
CA ARG A 180 -13.87 8.37 -9.23
C ARG A 180 -15.18 7.62 -9.39
N LEU A 181 -15.16 6.28 -9.35
CA LEU A 181 -16.37 5.46 -9.39
C LEU A 181 -17.33 5.82 -8.25
N ARG A 182 -16.82 5.94 -7.02
CA ARG A 182 -17.62 6.36 -5.87
C ARG A 182 -18.18 7.79 -6.03
N TRP A 183 -17.38 8.72 -6.56
CA TRP A 183 -17.81 10.10 -6.78
C TRP A 183 -18.92 10.19 -7.83
N LYS A 184 -18.74 9.53 -8.98
CA LYS A 184 -19.73 9.51 -10.07
C LYS A 184 -21.03 8.84 -9.61
N MET A 185 -20.96 7.76 -8.85
CA MET A 185 -22.13 7.05 -8.34
C MET A 185 -22.78 7.69 -7.09
N ARG A 186 -22.34 8.87 -6.62
CA ARG A 186 -22.89 9.48 -5.39
C ARG A 186 -24.34 9.94 -5.57
N ASN A 187 -24.66 10.55 -6.71
CA ASN A 187 -25.97 11.13 -7.02
C ASN A 187 -26.56 10.44 -8.27
N TYR A 188 -26.54 9.11 -8.28
CA TYR A 188 -26.97 8.32 -9.44
C TYR A 188 -28.49 8.32 -9.64
N ASP A 189 -29.23 8.70 -8.59
CA ASP A 189 -30.69 8.77 -8.45
C ASP A 189 -31.27 10.18 -8.68
N ILE A 190 -30.41 11.17 -8.88
CA ILE A 190 -30.82 12.55 -9.13
C ILE A 190 -30.70 12.82 -10.64
N SER A 191 -31.84 12.96 -11.30
CA SER A 191 -31.93 13.49 -12.66
C SER A 191 -32.26 14.98 -12.60
N TYR A 192 -31.44 15.83 -13.21
CA TYR A 192 -31.70 17.28 -13.33
C TYR A 192 -32.48 17.64 -14.61
N LEU A 193 -33.05 16.63 -15.28
CA LEU A 193 -33.89 16.79 -16.48
C LEU A 193 -35.30 17.23 -16.13
#